data_AF-A0A9D5K554-F1
#
_entry.id   AF-A0A9D5K554-F1
#
_cell.length_a   1.000
_cell.length_b   1.000
_cell.length_c   1.000
_cell.angle_alpha   90.00
_cell.angle_beta   90.00
_cell.angle_gamma   90.00
#
_symmetry.space_group_name_H-M   'P 1'
#
loop_
_entity.id
_entity.type
_entity.pdbx_description
1 polymer ?
#
loop_
_entity_poly.entity_id
_entity_poly.type
_entity_poly.pdbx_seq_one_letter_code
_entity_poly.pdbx_strand_id
1 'polypeptide(L)'
;METGNGLTLVPYSHGRPAFARHVRDLCSSRSFDAVAVDLPEPFAEDLVSAVDNLPIISAVLANRYGSQAYFIPTDPCDPTIEAIRQGRQKRLPVHHIGDPALYEPAPLPPLPDEHAISRIGFDAYAALCLHAVGNQETSPETLRTARHIASRLLGLRLSHKAILVLIHFRRFAQVIRCLGQEQTYNYSPPARSTVTTETYPINPDHLYFVLGELPFIAGKCEAERQDVFAEPQSIVDMIKDLFRETRDHYFDSHDDVVTLSPTRVQAGLTFLRNLTLIDKRFIPSLFDIVAAAKGIGGNAYAVRILKSAKYYPYLPFEMDTPTVGAGIDKVQLPGAGSPLRAVNLFRDTSMMWRTLSIKPDPSELRKKKYRFAWNPQGMCSHIPEDRRIEAFNAHVRQKSLRILCEDLVKTERFTSSVKDGIDIRETLRNWYTGDIFIKEIPPSRGAIDTVVIIFDDAHDER
;
A
#
# COMPACT_ATOMS: atom_id res chain seq x y z
N MET A 1 -3.70 -27.43 -11.75
CA MET A 1 -4.03 -28.86 -12.01
C MET A 1 -4.10 -29.12 -13.50
N GLU A 2 -3.27 -30.04 -14.02
CA GLU A 2 -3.47 -30.57 -15.38
C GLU A 2 -4.59 -31.59 -15.35
N THR A 3 -5.58 -31.40 -16.22
CA THR A 3 -6.44 -32.51 -16.61
C THR A 3 -5.71 -33.24 -17.74
N GLY A 4 -5.76 -34.57 -17.80
CA GLY A 4 -5.12 -35.39 -18.86
C GLY A 4 -5.66 -35.16 -20.29
N ASN A 5 -6.31 -34.02 -20.52
CA ASN A 5 -7.19 -33.68 -21.63
C ASN A 5 -6.77 -32.40 -22.38
N GLY A 6 -5.56 -31.88 -22.13
CA GLY A 6 -5.04 -30.66 -22.77
C GLY A 6 -5.49 -29.34 -22.12
N LEU A 7 -6.17 -29.40 -20.98
CA LEU A 7 -6.55 -28.21 -20.20
C LEU A 7 -5.69 -28.10 -18.94
N THR A 8 -5.04 -26.95 -18.76
CA THR A 8 -4.39 -26.57 -17.50
C THR A 8 -5.30 -25.59 -16.77
N LEU A 9 -5.92 -26.07 -15.68
CA LEU A 9 -6.89 -25.30 -14.92
C LEU A 9 -6.22 -24.61 -13.73
N VAL A 10 -6.45 -23.31 -13.62
CA VAL A 10 -5.96 -22.44 -12.54
C VAL A 10 -7.17 -21.82 -11.83
N PRO A 11 -7.50 -22.25 -10.60
CA PRO A 11 -8.48 -21.55 -9.79
C PRO A 11 -7.89 -20.21 -9.31
N TYR A 12 -8.68 -19.14 -9.32
CA TYR A 12 -8.17 -17.82 -8.94
C TYR A 12 -9.18 -16.97 -8.15
N SER A 13 -8.62 -15.95 -7.49
CA SER A 13 -9.32 -14.82 -6.86
C SER A 13 -8.79 -13.53 -7.48
N HIS A 14 -9.66 -12.53 -7.62
CA HIS A 14 -9.34 -11.27 -8.27
C HIS A 14 -8.38 -10.41 -7.44
N GLY A 15 -7.56 -9.62 -8.14
CA GLY A 15 -6.74 -8.55 -7.58
C GLY A 15 -5.68 -9.00 -6.55
N ARG A 16 -5.07 -10.17 -6.76
CA ARG A 16 -4.07 -10.78 -5.88
C ARG A 16 -2.74 -11.04 -6.61
N PRO A 17 -1.65 -10.33 -6.28
CA PRO A 17 -0.40 -10.37 -7.04
C PRO A 17 0.27 -11.75 -7.04
N ALA A 18 0.09 -12.58 -6.00
CA ALA A 18 0.66 -13.93 -6.03
C ALA A 18 0.01 -14.81 -7.09
N PHE A 19 -1.29 -14.62 -7.38
CA PHE A 19 -1.97 -15.33 -8.46
C PHE A 19 -1.53 -14.83 -9.83
N ALA A 20 -1.41 -13.51 -10.02
CA ALA A 20 -0.86 -12.96 -11.26
C ALA A 20 0.56 -13.48 -11.51
N ARG A 21 1.43 -13.46 -10.50
CA ARG A 21 2.78 -14.03 -10.61
C ARG A 21 2.75 -15.51 -10.98
N HIS A 22 1.90 -16.31 -10.34
CA HIS A 22 1.75 -17.73 -10.68
C HIS A 22 1.34 -17.95 -12.15
N VAL A 23 0.39 -17.15 -12.67
CA VAL A 23 -0.01 -17.20 -14.08
C VAL A 23 1.15 -16.86 -15.02
N ARG A 24 1.93 -15.82 -14.68
CA ARG A 24 3.13 -15.43 -15.44
C ARG A 24 4.17 -16.55 -15.48
N ASP A 25 4.45 -17.16 -14.33
CA ASP A 25 5.42 -18.25 -14.20
C ASP A 25 4.97 -19.50 -14.95
N LEU A 26 3.67 -19.82 -14.90
CA LEU A 26 3.07 -20.93 -15.64
C LEU A 26 3.18 -20.71 -17.15
N CYS A 27 2.83 -19.51 -17.62
CA CYS A 27 3.00 -19.12 -19.02
C CYS A 27 4.46 -19.19 -19.47
N SER A 28 5.42 -18.91 -18.59
CA SER A 28 6.85 -18.93 -18.90
C SER A 28 7.44 -20.34 -18.93
N SER A 29 6.97 -21.20 -18.02
CA SER A 29 7.47 -22.58 -17.87
C SER A 29 6.80 -23.59 -18.82
N ARG A 30 5.62 -23.28 -19.36
CA ARG A 30 4.86 -24.17 -20.24
C ARG A 30 4.42 -23.46 -21.51
N SER A 31 4.26 -24.22 -22.59
CA SER A 31 3.71 -23.73 -23.85
C SER A 31 2.20 -23.96 -23.90
N PHE A 32 1.45 -22.90 -24.16
CA PHE A 32 0.01 -22.94 -24.42
C PHE A 32 -0.27 -22.44 -25.84
N ASP A 33 -1.33 -22.94 -26.47
CA ASP A 33 -1.79 -22.48 -27.79
C ASP A 33 -3.06 -21.61 -27.70
N ALA A 34 -3.66 -21.49 -26.51
CA ALA A 34 -4.73 -20.55 -26.20
C ALA A 34 -4.80 -20.23 -24.71
N VAL A 35 -5.38 -19.08 -24.37
CA VAL A 35 -5.71 -18.67 -23.01
C VAL A 35 -7.23 -18.49 -22.91
N ALA A 36 -7.84 -19.02 -21.87
CA ALA A 36 -9.26 -18.85 -21.59
C ALA A 36 -9.47 -18.26 -20.19
N VAL A 37 -10.26 -17.19 -20.09
CA VAL A 37 -10.51 -16.46 -18.84
C VAL A 37 -12.01 -16.42 -18.53
N ASP A 38 -12.38 -16.71 -17.28
CA ASP A 38 -13.76 -16.63 -16.76
C ASP A 38 -14.23 -15.17 -16.59
N LEU A 39 -14.26 -14.45 -17.72
CA LEU A 39 -14.76 -13.09 -17.85
C LEU A 39 -15.90 -13.06 -18.88
N PRO A 40 -16.89 -12.17 -18.74
CA PRO A 40 -18.00 -12.07 -19.68
C PRO A 40 -17.54 -11.69 -21.10
N GLU A 41 -18.14 -12.31 -22.12
CA GLU A 41 -17.88 -12.04 -23.55
C GLU A 41 -18.01 -10.55 -23.94
N PRO A 42 -18.97 -9.75 -23.42
CA PRO A 42 -19.11 -8.34 -23.82
C PRO A 42 -17.87 -7.47 -23.57
N PHE A 43 -17.01 -7.84 -22.64
CA PHE A 43 -15.78 -7.08 -22.34
C PHE A 43 -14.59 -7.53 -23.19
N ALA A 44 -14.70 -8.56 -24.02
CA ALA A 44 -13.54 -9.23 -24.62
C ALA A 44 -12.66 -8.31 -25.48
N GLU A 45 -13.24 -7.57 -26.42
CA GLU A 45 -12.47 -6.75 -27.36
C GLU A 45 -11.83 -5.53 -26.66
N ASP A 46 -12.65 -4.81 -25.89
CA ASP A 46 -12.20 -3.59 -25.21
C ASP A 46 -11.24 -3.89 -24.06
N LEU A 47 -11.43 -4.97 -23.30
CA LEU A 47 -10.51 -5.34 -22.22
C LEU A 47 -9.16 -5.76 -22.75
N VAL A 48 -9.13 -6.55 -23.84
CA VAL A 48 -7.88 -6.90 -24.51
C VAL A 48 -7.14 -5.65 -24.98
N SER A 49 -7.87 -4.70 -25.58
CA SER A 49 -7.29 -3.43 -26.04
C SER A 49 -6.83 -2.54 -24.87
N ALA A 50 -7.57 -2.51 -23.77
CA ALA A 50 -7.22 -1.76 -22.57
C ALA A 50 -5.96 -2.31 -21.88
N VAL A 51 -5.77 -3.65 -21.89
CA VAL A 51 -4.58 -4.31 -21.32
C VAL A 51 -3.30 -3.95 -22.08
N ASP A 52 -3.39 -3.66 -23.38
CA ASP A 52 -2.25 -3.19 -24.17
C ASP A 52 -1.73 -1.80 -23.69
N ASN A 53 -2.55 -1.02 -22.96
CA ASN A 53 -2.19 0.28 -22.40
C ASN A 53 -1.57 0.24 -20.99
N LEU A 54 -1.42 -0.95 -20.40
CA LEU A 54 -0.71 -1.09 -19.12
C LEU A 54 0.74 -0.54 -19.27
N PRO A 55 1.27 0.16 -18.25
CA PRO A 55 0.82 0.19 -16.85
C PRO A 55 -0.23 1.26 -16.49
N ILE A 56 -0.80 1.99 -17.46
CA ILE A 56 -1.87 2.97 -17.16
C ILE A 56 -3.17 2.22 -16.82
N ILE A 57 -3.69 2.45 -15.61
CA ILE A 57 -4.91 1.77 -15.16
C ILE A 57 -6.15 2.37 -15.81
N SER A 58 -6.91 1.52 -16.49
CA SER A 58 -8.17 1.84 -17.15
C SER A 58 -9.31 0.98 -16.61
N ALA A 59 -10.54 1.41 -16.83
CA ALA A 59 -11.74 0.62 -16.61
C ALA A 59 -12.50 0.47 -17.93
N VAL A 60 -12.91 -0.75 -18.23
CA VAL A 60 -13.88 -1.03 -19.29
C VAL A 60 -15.26 -1.05 -18.66
N LEU A 61 -16.13 -0.16 -19.12
CA LEU A 61 -17.47 0.05 -18.59
C LEU A 61 -18.52 -0.49 -19.56
N ALA A 62 -19.44 -1.28 -19.04
CA ALA A 62 -20.62 -1.76 -19.72
C ALA A 62 -21.86 -1.05 -19.13
N ASN A 63 -22.64 -0.37 -19.98
CA ASN A 63 -23.88 0.28 -19.55
C ASN A 63 -25.10 -0.47 -20.07
N ARG A 64 -25.97 -0.92 -19.16
CA ARG A 64 -27.28 -1.48 -19.51
C ARG A 64 -28.35 -0.43 -19.23
N TYR A 65 -28.72 0.35 -20.24
CA TYR A 65 -29.85 1.29 -20.22
C TYR A 65 -29.93 2.19 -18.95
N GLY A 66 -28.81 2.80 -18.55
CA GLY A 66 -28.77 4.02 -17.74
C GLY A 66 -28.99 3.92 -16.23
N SER A 67 -29.41 2.77 -15.67
CA SER A 67 -29.67 2.66 -14.22
C SER A 67 -28.48 2.10 -13.42
N GLN A 68 -27.68 1.22 -14.01
CA GLN A 68 -26.54 0.58 -13.37
C GLN A 68 -25.46 0.23 -14.39
N ALA A 69 -24.23 0.65 -14.10
CA ALA A 69 -23.04 0.28 -14.88
C ALA A 69 -22.36 -0.95 -14.27
N TYR A 70 -21.67 -1.72 -15.11
CA TYR A 70 -20.74 -2.76 -14.69
C TYR A 70 -19.37 -2.40 -15.24
N PHE A 71 -18.30 -2.67 -14.49
CA PHE A 71 -16.96 -2.40 -15.00
C PHE A 71 -15.94 -3.45 -14.58
N ILE A 72 -14.91 -3.57 -15.41
CA ILE A 72 -13.72 -4.37 -15.16
C ILE A 72 -12.51 -3.44 -15.21
N PRO A 73 -11.71 -3.36 -14.15
CA PRO A 73 -10.46 -2.63 -14.19
C PRO A 73 -9.31 -3.45 -14.79
N THR A 74 -8.37 -2.77 -15.43
CA THR A 74 -7.08 -3.37 -15.83
C THR A 74 -6.14 -3.42 -14.63
N ASP A 75 -6.50 -4.16 -13.59
CA ASP A 75 -5.68 -4.34 -12.40
C ASP A 75 -4.43 -5.19 -12.70
N PRO A 76 -3.20 -4.67 -12.58
CA PRO A 76 -1.97 -5.41 -12.89
C PRO A 76 -1.71 -6.57 -11.93
N CYS A 77 -2.30 -6.55 -10.74
CA CYS A 77 -2.23 -7.62 -9.75
C CYS A 77 -3.28 -8.71 -10.00
N ASP A 78 -4.20 -8.53 -10.95
CA ASP A 78 -5.24 -9.51 -11.24
C ASP A 78 -4.74 -10.64 -12.17
N PRO A 79 -4.98 -11.91 -11.82
CA PRO A 79 -4.53 -13.04 -12.64
C PRO A 79 -5.20 -13.14 -14.01
N THR A 80 -6.45 -12.68 -14.18
CA THR A 80 -7.11 -12.67 -15.49
C THR A 80 -6.54 -11.60 -16.40
N ILE A 81 -6.26 -10.41 -15.85
CA ILE A 81 -5.57 -9.34 -16.56
C ILE A 81 -4.16 -9.77 -16.95
N GLU A 82 -3.45 -10.43 -16.04
CA GLU A 82 -2.15 -11.02 -16.34
C GLU A 82 -2.24 -12.11 -17.43
N ALA A 83 -3.25 -12.98 -17.39
CA ALA A 83 -3.46 -14.01 -18.41
C ALA A 83 -3.73 -13.40 -19.80
N ILE A 84 -4.57 -12.37 -19.88
CA ILE A 84 -4.82 -11.61 -21.12
C ILE A 84 -3.50 -10.99 -21.61
N ARG A 85 -2.75 -10.35 -20.71
CA ARG A 85 -1.45 -9.74 -21.01
C ARG A 85 -0.44 -10.75 -21.55
N GLN A 86 -0.35 -11.94 -20.95
CA GLN A 86 0.49 -13.04 -21.44
C GLN A 86 0.04 -13.52 -22.82
N GLY A 87 -1.27 -13.66 -23.03
CA GLY A 87 -1.84 -13.99 -24.32
C GLY A 87 -1.43 -12.99 -25.41
N ARG A 88 -1.51 -11.70 -25.12
CA ARG A 88 -1.08 -10.63 -26.04
C ARG A 88 0.42 -10.65 -26.32
N GLN A 89 1.26 -10.72 -25.29
CA GLN A 89 2.71 -10.76 -25.42
C GLN A 89 3.20 -11.96 -26.26
N LYS A 90 2.53 -13.11 -26.11
CA LYS A 90 2.87 -14.35 -26.83
C LYS A 90 2.06 -14.56 -28.11
N ARG A 91 1.18 -13.62 -28.49
CA ARG A 91 0.27 -13.71 -29.63
C ARG A 91 -0.61 -14.97 -29.61
N LEU A 92 -1.04 -15.37 -28.41
CA LEU A 92 -2.00 -16.46 -28.22
C LEU A 92 -3.43 -15.92 -28.31
N PRO A 93 -4.37 -16.69 -28.89
CA PRO A 93 -5.77 -16.35 -28.84
C PRO A 93 -6.27 -16.36 -27.39
N VAL A 94 -6.94 -15.26 -27.01
CA VAL A 94 -7.54 -15.08 -25.68
C VAL A 94 -9.05 -15.22 -25.81
N HIS A 95 -9.63 -16.16 -25.08
CA HIS A 95 -11.05 -16.49 -25.12
C HIS A 95 -11.73 -16.12 -23.80
N HIS A 96 -12.74 -15.27 -23.89
CA HIS A 96 -13.65 -15.01 -22.76
C HIS A 96 -14.69 -16.13 -22.71
N ILE A 97 -14.73 -16.87 -21.60
CA ILE A 97 -15.58 -18.06 -21.43
C ILE A 97 -16.69 -17.84 -20.38
N GLY A 98 -16.72 -16.69 -19.71
CA GLY A 98 -17.73 -16.35 -18.71
C GLY A 98 -19.10 -16.07 -19.33
N ASP A 99 -20.16 -16.24 -18.53
CA ASP A 99 -21.55 -15.95 -18.93
C ASP A 99 -21.66 -14.48 -19.42
N PRO A 100 -22.24 -14.22 -20.61
CA PRO A 100 -22.41 -12.87 -21.13
C PRO A 100 -23.41 -12.02 -20.32
N ALA A 101 -24.25 -12.64 -19.48
CA ALA A 101 -25.12 -11.92 -18.57
C ALA A 101 -24.31 -11.26 -17.44
N LEU A 102 -24.52 -9.96 -17.24
CA LEU A 102 -23.86 -9.19 -16.19
C LEU A 102 -24.70 -9.19 -14.92
N TYR A 103 -24.10 -9.61 -13.81
CA TYR A 103 -24.71 -9.67 -12.48
C TYR A 103 -23.71 -9.23 -11.42
N GLU A 104 -24.24 -8.75 -10.29
CA GLU A 104 -23.41 -8.40 -9.15
C GLU A 104 -22.83 -9.67 -8.52
N PRO A 105 -21.49 -9.77 -8.37
CA PRO A 105 -20.87 -11.02 -8.00
C PRO A 105 -20.92 -11.20 -6.47
N ALA A 106 -21.46 -12.32 -5.98
CA ALA A 106 -21.63 -12.58 -4.54
C ALA A 106 -20.29 -12.79 -3.80
N PRO A 107 -19.99 -12.05 -2.71
CA PRO A 107 -18.66 -12.04 -2.08
C PRO A 107 -18.21 -13.44 -1.63
N LEU A 108 -16.91 -13.70 -1.74
CA LEU A 108 -16.28 -14.93 -1.26
C LEU A 108 -16.28 -14.98 0.27
N PRO A 109 -16.34 -16.18 0.88
CA PRO A 109 -16.02 -16.35 2.29
C PRO A 109 -14.56 -15.96 2.55
N PRO A 110 -14.17 -15.69 3.81
CA PRO A 110 -12.79 -15.38 4.15
C PRO A 110 -11.84 -16.51 3.71
N LEU A 111 -10.97 -16.21 2.75
CA LEU A 111 -9.97 -17.13 2.24
C LEU A 111 -8.64 -17.00 2.98
N PRO A 112 -7.80 -18.04 3.01
CA PRO A 112 -6.43 -17.94 3.51
C PRO A 112 -5.62 -16.82 2.80
N ASP A 113 -4.69 -16.20 3.52
CA ASP A 113 -3.82 -15.15 2.96
C ASP A 113 -2.84 -15.72 1.93
N GLU A 114 -2.64 -14.98 0.83
CA GLU A 114 -1.81 -15.44 -0.30
C GLU A 114 -0.31 -15.56 0.05
N HIS A 115 0.15 -14.91 1.13
CA HIS A 115 1.50 -15.08 1.65
C HIS A 115 1.81 -16.56 1.97
N ALA A 116 0.80 -17.37 2.27
CA ALA A 116 0.95 -18.81 2.49
C ALA A 116 1.48 -19.56 1.25
N ILE A 117 1.22 -19.06 0.03
CA ILE A 117 1.67 -19.67 -1.24
C ILE A 117 3.18 -19.87 -1.24
N SER A 118 3.94 -18.91 -0.69
CA SER A 118 5.41 -18.99 -0.61
C SER A 118 5.93 -20.17 0.23
N ARG A 119 5.09 -20.72 1.13
CA ARG A 119 5.46 -21.80 2.05
C ARG A 119 4.92 -23.16 1.63
N ILE A 120 3.67 -23.22 1.17
CA ILE A 120 3.00 -24.49 0.86
C ILE A 120 2.87 -24.76 -0.65
N GLY A 121 3.19 -23.77 -1.50
CA GLY A 121 2.99 -23.85 -2.95
C GLY A 121 1.56 -23.54 -3.39
N PHE A 122 1.41 -23.22 -4.67
CA PHE A 122 0.14 -22.75 -5.24
C PHE A 122 -0.95 -23.83 -5.22
N ASP A 123 -0.64 -25.07 -5.62
CA ASP A 123 -1.65 -26.14 -5.71
C ASP A 123 -2.25 -26.49 -4.33
N ALA A 124 -1.40 -26.59 -3.29
CA ALA A 124 -1.87 -26.85 -1.93
C ALA A 124 -2.72 -25.68 -1.40
N TYR A 125 -2.31 -24.45 -1.66
CA TYR A 125 -3.07 -23.26 -1.30
C TYR A 125 -4.43 -23.19 -2.02
N ALA A 126 -4.45 -23.47 -3.33
CA ALA A 126 -5.67 -23.51 -4.12
C ALA A 126 -6.66 -24.56 -3.59
N ALA A 127 -6.18 -25.75 -3.20
CA ALA A 127 -7.01 -26.78 -2.58
C ALA A 127 -7.64 -26.31 -1.26
N LEU A 128 -6.89 -25.60 -0.41
CA LEU A 128 -7.42 -25.02 0.83
C LEU A 128 -8.48 -23.95 0.57
N CYS A 129 -8.25 -23.07 -0.41
CA CYS A 129 -9.23 -22.06 -0.83
C CYS A 129 -10.51 -22.71 -1.35
N LEU A 130 -10.41 -23.73 -2.21
CA LEU A 130 -11.57 -24.47 -2.71
C LEU A 130 -12.35 -25.16 -1.59
N HIS A 131 -11.65 -25.73 -0.60
CA HIS A 131 -12.27 -26.29 0.59
C HIS A 131 -13.00 -25.22 1.41
N ALA A 132 -12.42 -24.03 1.58
CA ALA A 132 -13.01 -22.92 2.32
C ALA A 132 -14.24 -22.31 1.61
N VAL A 133 -14.22 -22.22 0.28
CA VAL A 133 -15.39 -21.80 -0.52
C VAL A 133 -16.53 -22.81 -0.39
N GLY A 134 -16.19 -24.09 -0.33
CA GLY A 134 -17.14 -25.18 -0.21
C GLY A 134 -18.00 -25.37 -1.46
N ASN A 135 -18.89 -26.36 -1.41
CA ASN A 135 -19.90 -26.59 -2.44
C ASN A 135 -21.19 -25.87 -2.04
N GLN A 136 -21.31 -24.58 -2.36
CA GLN A 136 -22.55 -23.83 -2.11
C GLN A 136 -23.74 -24.48 -2.82
N GLU A 137 -24.93 -24.34 -2.23
CA GLU A 137 -26.19 -24.77 -2.85
C GLU A 137 -26.30 -24.18 -4.25
N THR A 138 -26.57 -25.06 -5.21
CA THR A 138 -26.49 -24.68 -6.61
C THR A 138 -27.79 -23.99 -7.00
N SER A 139 -27.81 -22.66 -6.99
CA SER A 139 -28.91 -21.92 -7.61
C SER A 139 -28.99 -22.29 -9.11
N PRO A 140 -30.20 -22.25 -9.71
CA PRO A 140 -30.36 -22.53 -11.14
C PRO A 140 -29.47 -21.63 -12.02
N GLU A 141 -29.27 -20.39 -11.59
CA GLU A 141 -28.41 -19.41 -12.26
C GLU A 141 -26.93 -19.81 -12.19
N THR A 142 -26.42 -20.16 -11.01
CA THR A 142 -25.03 -20.62 -10.83
C THR A 142 -24.76 -21.88 -11.66
N LEU A 143 -25.71 -22.81 -11.73
CA LEU A 143 -25.58 -24.00 -12.58
C LEU A 143 -25.54 -23.64 -14.07
N ARG A 144 -26.39 -22.70 -14.50
CA ARG A 144 -26.43 -22.22 -15.88
C ARG A 144 -25.10 -21.59 -16.28
N THR A 145 -24.56 -20.68 -15.46
CA THR A 145 -23.25 -20.05 -15.71
C THR A 145 -22.13 -21.09 -15.76
N ALA A 146 -22.09 -22.03 -14.81
CA ALA A 146 -21.08 -23.09 -14.80
C ALA A 146 -21.16 -24.00 -16.03
N ARG A 147 -22.38 -24.34 -16.47
CA ARG A 147 -22.62 -25.13 -17.68
C ARG A 147 -22.23 -24.37 -18.95
N HIS A 148 -22.49 -23.07 -18.99
CA HIS A 148 -22.05 -22.21 -20.09
C HIS A 148 -20.51 -22.22 -20.23
N ILE A 149 -19.79 -21.96 -19.13
CA ILE A 149 -18.32 -21.99 -19.10
C ILE A 149 -17.80 -23.37 -19.55
N ALA A 150 -18.36 -24.45 -19.00
CA ALA A 150 -17.96 -25.82 -19.35
C ALA A 150 -18.21 -26.15 -20.84
N SER A 151 -19.33 -25.73 -21.40
CA SER A 151 -19.65 -25.90 -22.83
C SER A 151 -18.67 -25.13 -23.72
N ARG A 152 -18.33 -23.88 -23.37
CA ARG A 152 -17.32 -23.08 -24.07
C ARG A 152 -15.95 -23.77 -24.04
N LEU A 153 -15.54 -24.30 -22.89
CA LEU A 153 -14.28 -25.04 -22.76
C LEU A 153 -14.24 -26.29 -23.64
N LEU A 154 -15.32 -27.07 -23.70
CA LEU A 154 -15.43 -28.23 -24.59
C LEU A 154 -15.32 -27.83 -26.06
N GLY A 155 -15.93 -26.71 -26.46
CA GLY A 155 -15.77 -26.16 -27.82
C GLY A 155 -14.33 -25.78 -28.14
N LEU A 156 -13.61 -25.14 -27.21
CA LEU A 156 -12.21 -24.76 -27.40
C LEU A 156 -11.27 -25.96 -27.54
N ARG A 157 -11.58 -27.10 -26.92
CA ARG A 157 -10.82 -28.35 -27.06
C ARG A 157 -10.82 -28.91 -28.49
N LEU A 158 -11.77 -28.51 -29.33
CA LEU A 158 -11.80 -28.93 -30.73
C LEU A 158 -10.77 -28.18 -31.58
N SER A 159 -10.43 -26.95 -31.19
CA SER A 159 -9.56 -26.05 -31.95
C SER A 159 -8.14 -25.93 -31.39
N HIS A 160 -7.94 -26.31 -30.13
CA HIS A 160 -6.69 -26.11 -29.38
C HIS A 160 -6.27 -27.37 -28.62
N LYS A 161 -4.95 -27.58 -28.51
CA LYS A 161 -4.33 -28.75 -27.86
C LYS A 161 -3.92 -28.49 -26.42
N ALA A 162 -3.51 -27.27 -26.07
CA ALA A 162 -2.91 -26.93 -24.79
C ALA A 162 -3.42 -25.56 -24.30
N ILE A 163 -4.52 -25.56 -23.56
CA ILE A 163 -5.21 -24.34 -23.14
C ILE A 163 -4.91 -24.04 -21.67
N LEU A 164 -4.47 -22.81 -21.40
CA LEU A 164 -4.46 -22.26 -20.05
C LEU A 164 -5.84 -21.71 -19.72
N VAL A 165 -6.47 -22.23 -18.68
CA VAL A 165 -7.84 -21.87 -18.31
C VAL A 165 -7.87 -21.33 -16.89
N LEU A 166 -8.31 -20.08 -16.74
CA LEU A 166 -8.53 -19.44 -15.45
C LEU A 166 -10.02 -19.48 -15.11
N ILE A 167 -10.37 -20.11 -13.99
CA ILE A 167 -11.75 -20.17 -13.49
C ILE A 167 -11.80 -19.60 -12.08
N HIS A 168 -12.76 -18.73 -11.84
CA HIS A 168 -12.89 -18.08 -10.54
C HIS A 168 -13.25 -19.10 -9.45
N PHE A 169 -12.71 -18.96 -8.23
CA PHE A 169 -12.99 -19.90 -7.12
C PHE A 169 -14.48 -20.12 -6.87
N ARG A 170 -15.29 -19.06 -6.99
CA ARG A 170 -16.77 -19.09 -6.86
C ARG A 170 -17.45 -20.17 -7.73
N ARG A 171 -16.87 -20.52 -8.88
CA ARG A 171 -17.49 -21.39 -9.89
C ARG A 171 -16.68 -22.63 -10.21
N PHE A 172 -15.44 -22.72 -9.71
CA PHE A 172 -14.49 -23.76 -10.08
C PHE A 172 -15.06 -25.16 -9.90
N ALA A 173 -15.58 -25.47 -8.70
CA ALA A 173 -16.13 -26.78 -8.40
C ALA A 173 -17.33 -27.14 -9.30
N GLN A 174 -18.21 -26.19 -9.58
CA GLN A 174 -19.38 -26.41 -10.43
C GLN A 174 -18.99 -26.61 -11.91
N VAL A 175 -18.04 -25.83 -12.43
CA VAL A 175 -17.55 -25.97 -13.81
C VAL A 175 -16.92 -27.35 -14.01
N ILE A 176 -16.08 -27.79 -13.07
CA ILE A 176 -15.49 -29.14 -13.12
C ILE A 176 -16.57 -30.23 -13.15
N ARG A 177 -17.61 -30.10 -12.31
CA ARG A 177 -18.74 -31.05 -12.31
C ARG A 177 -19.49 -31.06 -13.64
N CYS A 178 -19.64 -29.90 -14.30
CA CYS A 178 -20.33 -29.79 -15.57
C CYS A 178 -19.53 -30.33 -16.77
N LEU A 179 -18.19 -30.31 -16.74
CA LEU A 179 -17.35 -30.77 -17.87
C LEU A 179 -17.58 -32.26 -18.25
N GLY A 180 -18.05 -33.09 -17.32
CA GLY A 180 -18.36 -34.50 -17.54
C GLY A 180 -19.83 -34.83 -17.80
N GLN A 181 -20.73 -33.84 -17.85
CA GLN A 181 -22.18 -34.07 -17.97
C GLN A 181 -22.67 -34.00 -19.42
N GLU A 182 -23.54 -34.94 -19.81
CA GLU A 182 -24.18 -34.97 -21.14
C GLU A 182 -24.91 -33.67 -21.47
N GLN A 183 -25.58 -33.07 -20.47
CA GLN A 183 -26.33 -31.82 -20.63
C GLN A 183 -25.45 -30.63 -21.04
N THR A 184 -24.14 -30.71 -20.80
CA THR A 184 -23.18 -29.67 -21.20
C THR A 184 -22.85 -29.74 -22.69
N TYR A 185 -22.81 -30.95 -23.28
CA TYR A 185 -22.57 -31.14 -24.71
C TYR A 185 -23.75 -30.64 -25.56
N ASN A 186 -24.97 -30.76 -25.03
CA ASN A 186 -26.19 -30.30 -25.68
C ASN A 186 -26.61 -28.88 -25.26
N TYR A 187 -25.75 -28.15 -24.57
CA TYR A 187 -26.06 -26.81 -24.08
C TYR A 187 -26.02 -25.79 -25.22
N SER A 188 -27.16 -25.16 -25.51
CA SER A 188 -27.22 -24.02 -26.42
C SER A 188 -26.79 -22.74 -25.70
N PRO A 189 -25.72 -22.06 -26.14
CA PRO A 189 -25.32 -20.80 -25.54
C PRO A 189 -26.39 -19.73 -25.71
N PRO A 190 -26.54 -18.81 -24.73
CA PRO A 190 -27.45 -17.68 -24.87
C PRO A 190 -27.06 -16.82 -26.07
N ALA A 191 -28.03 -16.10 -26.63
CA ALA A 191 -27.76 -15.12 -27.68
C ALA A 191 -26.74 -14.08 -27.21
N ARG A 192 -25.90 -13.59 -28.13
CA ARG A 192 -24.91 -12.56 -27.82
C ARG A 192 -25.59 -11.33 -27.23
N SER A 193 -25.02 -10.86 -26.13
CA SER A 193 -25.47 -9.64 -25.47
C SER A 193 -25.10 -8.43 -26.33
N THR A 194 -26.05 -7.51 -26.56
CA THR A 194 -25.85 -6.26 -27.32
C THR A 194 -25.35 -5.11 -26.45
N VAL A 195 -24.60 -5.43 -25.39
CA VAL A 195 -24.11 -4.42 -24.45
C VAL A 195 -22.90 -3.73 -25.06
N THR A 196 -22.96 -2.41 -25.15
CA THR A 196 -21.83 -1.58 -25.58
C THR A 196 -20.88 -1.35 -24.42
N THR A 197 -19.59 -1.49 -24.68
CA THR A 197 -18.52 -1.22 -23.74
C THR A 197 -17.74 0.03 -24.16
N GLU A 198 -17.18 0.73 -23.18
CA GLU A 198 -16.32 1.89 -23.38
C GLU A 198 -15.15 1.83 -22.40
N THR A 199 -13.95 2.21 -22.84
CA THR A 199 -12.74 2.18 -22.02
C THR A 199 -12.32 3.59 -21.63
N TYR A 200 -12.04 3.81 -20.34
CA TYR A 200 -11.54 5.09 -19.84
C TYR A 200 -10.39 4.89 -18.85
N PRO A 201 -9.38 5.78 -18.85
CA PRO A 201 -8.39 5.82 -17.77
C PRO A 201 -9.06 6.20 -16.45
N ILE A 202 -8.59 5.65 -15.34
CA ILE A 202 -9.14 5.92 -14.01
C ILE A 202 -8.40 7.09 -13.37
N ASN A 203 -9.12 7.95 -12.64
CA ASN A 203 -8.50 8.99 -11.84
C ASN A 203 -7.49 8.36 -10.83
N PRO A 204 -6.21 8.77 -10.84
CA PRO A 204 -5.17 8.23 -9.97
C PRO A 204 -5.52 8.25 -8.47
N ASP A 205 -6.24 9.28 -8.00
CA ASP A 205 -6.62 9.41 -6.59
C ASP A 205 -7.65 8.35 -6.17
N HIS A 206 -8.33 7.73 -7.14
CA HIS A 206 -9.43 6.81 -6.92
C HIS A 206 -9.02 5.33 -7.12
N LEU A 207 -7.76 5.06 -7.47
CA LEU A 207 -7.26 3.69 -7.75
C LEU A 207 -7.47 2.72 -6.59
N TYR A 208 -7.38 3.19 -5.35
CA TYR A 208 -7.63 2.39 -4.14
C TYR A 208 -9.03 1.74 -4.12
N PHE A 209 -10.03 2.35 -4.75
CA PHE A 209 -11.40 1.79 -4.79
C PHE A 209 -11.60 0.74 -5.88
N VAL A 210 -10.61 0.61 -6.77
CA VAL A 210 -10.73 -0.15 -8.01
C VAL A 210 -9.82 -1.37 -8.01
N LEU A 211 -8.55 -1.18 -7.64
CA LEU A 211 -7.56 -2.25 -7.55
C LEU A 211 -7.88 -3.17 -6.37
N GLY A 212 -7.55 -4.46 -6.50
CA GLY A 212 -7.70 -5.41 -5.39
C GLY A 212 -6.63 -5.25 -4.32
N GLU A 213 -5.43 -4.86 -4.71
CA GLU A 213 -4.31 -4.55 -3.81
C GLU A 213 -4.02 -3.05 -3.70
N LEU A 214 -3.16 -2.68 -2.74
CA LEU A 214 -2.75 -1.28 -2.58
C LEU A 214 -2.11 -0.75 -3.87
N PRO A 215 -2.46 0.47 -4.33
CA PRO A 215 -1.83 1.07 -5.52
C PRO A 215 -0.29 1.09 -5.43
N PHE A 216 0.28 1.26 -4.24
CA PHE A 216 1.73 1.16 -4.03
C PHE A 216 2.27 -0.24 -4.40
N ILE A 217 1.61 -1.31 -3.94
CA ILE A 217 1.99 -2.70 -4.22
C ILE A 217 1.85 -2.98 -5.72
N ALA A 218 0.74 -2.57 -6.33
CA ALA A 218 0.54 -2.67 -7.77
C ALA A 218 1.66 -1.97 -8.57
N GLY A 219 2.07 -0.78 -8.14
CA GLY A 219 3.20 -0.04 -8.72
C GLY A 219 4.52 -0.79 -8.62
N LYS A 220 4.79 -1.44 -7.47
CA LYS A 220 5.98 -2.29 -7.28
C LYS A 220 5.95 -3.54 -8.16
N CYS A 221 4.80 -4.19 -8.30
CA CYS A 221 4.65 -5.33 -9.21
C CYS A 221 4.94 -4.97 -10.67
N GLU A 222 4.53 -3.79 -11.12
CA GLU A 222 4.85 -3.31 -12.47
C GLU A 222 6.31 -2.88 -12.60
N ALA A 223 6.93 -2.31 -11.56
CA ALA A 223 8.36 -2.03 -11.55
C ALA A 223 9.21 -3.31 -11.63
N GLU A 224 8.85 -4.34 -10.85
CA GLU A 224 9.47 -5.69 -10.91
C GLU A 224 9.39 -6.28 -12.32
N ARG A 225 8.32 -5.99 -13.08
CA ARG A 225 8.19 -6.46 -14.46
C ARG A 225 9.14 -5.76 -15.43
N GLN A 226 9.41 -4.46 -15.22
CA GLN A 226 10.28 -3.69 -16.11
C GLN A 226 11.75 -4.04 -15.92
N ASP A 227 12.12 -4.51 -14.73
CA ASP A 227 13.47 -4.95 -14.41
C ASP A 227 13.64 -6.46 -14.63
N VAL A 228 14.41 -6.83 -15.65
CA VAL A 228 14.71 -8.22 -16.01
C VAL A 228 15.49 -8.96 -14.92
N PHE A 229 16.22 -8.22 -14.07
CA PHE A 229 17.06 -8.79 -13.01
C PHE A 229 16.44 -8.70 -11.62
N ALA A 230 15.25 -8.10 -11.48
CA ALA A 230 14.58 -7.99 -10.20
C ALA A 230 14.20 -9.37 -9.66
N GLU A 231 14.55 -9.62 -8.40
CA GLU A 231 14.07 -10.80 -7.70
C GLU A 231 12.59 -10.63 -7.32
N PRO A 232 11.77 -11.70 -7.39
CA PRO A 232 10.36 -11.63 -7.03
C PRO A 232 10.18 -11.23 -5.57
N GLN A 233 9.55 -10.09 -5.34
CA GLN A 233 9.34 -9.60 -3.98
C GLN A 233 8.04 -10.15 -3.38
N SER A 234 8.09 -10.48 -2.09
CA SER A 234 6.89 -10.78 -1.33
C SER A 234 6.13 -9.49 -0.99
N ILE A 235 4.82 -9.57 -0.80
CA ILE A 235 3.99 -8.44 -0.36
C ILE A 235 4.50 -7.87 0.97
N VAL A 236 4.96 -8.74 1.87
CA VAL A 236 5.50 -8.33 3.17
C VAL A 236 6.76 -7.48 2.98
N ASP A 237 7.59 -7.79 2.00
CA ASP A 237 8.77 -6.99 1.67
C ASP A 237 8.40 -5.67 1.01
N MET A 238 7.42 -5.66 0.10
CA MET A 238 6.88 -4.41 -0.47
C MET A 238 6.29 -3.49 0.61
N ILE A 239 5.67 -4.05 1.67
CA ILE A 239 5.19 -3.24 2.81
C ILE A 239 6.35 -2.67 3.62
N LYS A 240 7.47 -3.38 3.78
CA LYS A 240 8.68 -2.80 4.40
C LYS A 240 9.22 -1.66 3.54
N ASP A 241 9.22 -1.83 2.23
CA ASP A 241 9.62 -0.79 1.27
C ASP A 241 8.72 0.43 1.36
N LEU A 242 7.40 0.26 1.56
CA LEU A 242 6.48 1.37 1.83
C LEU A 242 6.92 2.21 3.04
N PHE A 243 7.29 1.57 4.16
CA PHE A 243 7.78 2.29 5.34
C PHE A 243 9.13 2.99 5.08
N ARG A 244 10.04 2.30 4.38
CA ARG A 244 11.37 2.83 4.03
C ARG A 244 11.27 4.03 3.10
N GLU A 245 10.56 3.90 1.98
CA GLU A 245 10.40 4.95 0.98
C GLU A 245 9.62 6.14 1.52
N THR A 246 8.56 5.88 2.30
CA THR A 246 7.83 6.98 2.95
C THR A 246 8.70 7.73 3.94
N ARG A 247 9.60 7.04 4.66
CA ARG A 247 10.58 7.67 5.56
C ARG A 247 11.61 8.47 4.76
N ASP A 248 12.15 7.95 3.67
CA ASP A 248 13.20 8.63 2.92
C ASP A 248 12.65 9.90 2.26
N HIS A 249 11.45 9.84 1.69
CA HIS A 249 10.73 11.02 1.20
C HIS A 249 10.19 11.92 2.31
N TYR A 250 10.14 11.48 3.57
CA TYR A 250 9.67 12.29 4.71
C TYR A 250 10.55 13.52 4.92
N PHE A 251 11.85 13.41 4.64
CA PHE A 251 12.86 14.41 4.97
C PHE A 251 13.02 15.55 3.97
N ASP A 252 12.40 15.48 2.78
CA ASP A 252 12.50 16.58 1.79
C ASP A 252 11.82 17.86 2.29
N SER A 253 10.83 17.73 3.17
CA SER A 253 10.21 18.84 3.91
C SER A 253 11.02 19.13 5.18
N HIS A 254 11.92 20.11 5.10
CA HIS A 254 12.91 20.52 6.10
C HIS A 254 12.38 20.92 7.50
N ASP A 255 11.07 20.82 7.75
CA ASP A 255 10.41 21.27 8.98
C ASP A 255 9.96 20.12 9.92
N ASP A 256 10.00 18.86 9.48
CA ASP A 256 9.52 17.74 10.30
C ASP A 256 10.63 17.22 11.23
N VAL A 257 10.68 17.81 12.42
CA VAL A 257 11.71 17.62 13.46
C VAL A 257 11.74 16.21 14.08
N VAL A 258 10.98 15.22 13.58
CA VAL A 258 11.09 13.83 14.06
C VAL A 258 11.95 13.03 13.09
N THR A 259 13.24 12.90 13.40
CA THR A 259 14.08 11.89 12.76
C THR A 259 13.51 10.51 13.08
N LEU A 260 12.82 9.92 12.11
CA LEU A 260 12.38 8.53 12.17
C LEU A 260 13.61 7.64 11.99
N SER A 261 14.23 7.27 13.10
CA SER A 261 15.37 6.35 13.09
C SER A 261 14.95 4.98 12.52
N PRO A 262 15.88 4.24 11.89
CA PRO A 262 15.63 2.86 11.47
C PRO A 262 15.12 1.97 12.62
N THR A 263 15.60 2.20 13.85
CA THR A 263 15.14 1.49 15.05
C THR A 263 13.67 1.74 15.36
N ARG A 264 13.16 2.97 15.15
CA ARG A 264 11.73 3.28 15.30
C ARG A 264 10.89 2.61 14.23
N VAL A 265 11.36 2.58 12.98
CA VAL A 265 10.68 1.85 11.89
C VAL A 265 10.62 0.35 12.22
N GLN A 266 11.71 -0.23 12.71
CA GLN A 266 11.75 -1.64 13.12
C GLN A 266 10.76 -1.93 14.27
N ALA A 267 10.66 -1.04 15.27
CA ALA A 267 9.65 -1.15 16.32
C ALA A 267 8.22 -1.07 15.75
N GLY A 268 7.98 -0.18 14.78
CA GLY A 268 6.72 -0.07 14.06
C GLY A 268 6.35 -1.33 13.28
N LEU A 269 7.30 -1.92 12.56
CA LEU A 269 7.10 -3.18 11.84
C LEU A 269 6.85 -4.36 12.80
N THR A 270 7.50 -4.37 13.97
CA THR A 270 7.24 -5.37 15.02
C THR A 270 5.83 -5.22 15.57
N PHE A 271 5.40 -3.99 15.82
CA PHE A 271 4.03 -3.69 16.24
C PHE A 271 3.01 -4.07 15.16
N LEU A 272 3.28 -3.75 13.88
CA LEU A 272 2.46 -4.15 12.75
C LEU A 272 2.28 -5.67 12.69
N ARG A 273 3.38 -6.44 12.78
CA ARG A 273 3.34 -7.91 12.83
C ARG A 273 2.47 -8.42 13.97
N ASN A 274 2.55 -7.80 15.15
CA ASN A 274 1.72 -8.22 16.28
C ASN A 274 0.23 -7.90 16.03
N LEU A 275 -0.09 -6.76 15.42
CA LEU A 275 -1.46 -6.43 15.00
C LEU A 275 -2.01 -7.44 13.99
N THR A 276 -1.23 -7.82 12.97
CA THR A 276 -1.68 -8.80 11.97
C THR A 276 -1.97 -10.16 12.59
N LEU A 277 -1.15 -10.59 13.54
CA LEU A 277 -1.35 -11.86 14.24
C LEU A 277 -2.61 -11.84 15.12
N ILE A 278 -2.94 -10.70 15.75
CA ILE A 278 -4.19 -10.53 16.51
C ILE A 278 -5.41 -10.69 15.57
N ASP A 279 -5.34 -10.10 14.38
CA ASP A 279 -6.37 -10.23 13.34
C ASP A 279 -6.35 -11.60 12.62
N LYS A 280 -5.49 -12.54 13.05
CA LYS A 280 -5.31 -13.89 12.49
C LYS A 280 -4.96 -13.87 10.99
N ARG A 281 -4.16 -12.89 10.58
CA ARG A 281 -3.70 -12.70 9.20
C ARG A 281 -2.17 -12.72 9.09
N PHE A 282 -1.67 -13.06 7.91
CA PHE A 282 -0.26 -12.93 7.54
C PHE A 282 0.04 -11.59 6.88
N ILE A 283 -0.93 -11.02 6.15
CA ILE A 283 -0.77 -9.75 5.44
C ILE A 283 -1.51 -8.65 6.23
N PRO A 284 -0.86 -7.52 6.54
CA PRO A 284 -1.53 -6.43 7.24
C PRO A 284 -2.54 -5.72 6.36
N SER A 285 -3.64 -5.27 6.96
CA SER A 285 -4.57 -4.37 6.26
C SER A 285 -4.01 -2.94 6.21
N LEU A 286 -4.52 -2.11 5.29
CA LEU A 286 -4.18 -0.68 5.26
C LEU A 286 -4.42 0.00 6.61
N PHE A 287 -5.47 -0.40 7.33
CA PHE A 287 -5.75 0.12 8.67
C PHE A 287 -4.61 -0.18 9.65
N ASP A 288 -4.11 -1.43 9.65
CA ASP A 288 -3.02 -1.84 10.54
C ASP A 288 -1.71 -1.14 10.20
N ILE A 289 -1.43 -0.99 8.90
CA ILE A 289 -0.25 -0.26 8.38
C ILE A 289 -0.26 1.18 8.91
N VAL A 290 -1.38 1.89 8.77
CA VAL A 290 -1.48 3.29 9.18
C VAL A 290 -1.54 3.42 10.72
N ALA A 291 -2.17 2.48 11.42
CA ALA A 291 -2.16 2.45 12.88
C ALA A 291 -0.74 2.25 13.43
N ALA A 292 0.04 1.36 12.82
CA ALA A 292 1.44 1.15 13.18
C ALA A 292 2.30 2.38 12.87
N ALA A 293 2.10 3.01 11.70
CA ALA A 293 2.72 4.27 11.34
C ALA A 293 2.46 5.38 12.36
N LYS A 294 1.20 5.51 12.80
CA LYS A 294 0.79 6.49 13.81
C LYS A 294 1.49 6.25 15.15
N GLY A 295 1.69 4.99 15.53
CA GLY A 295 2.38 4.63 16.77
C GLY A 295 3.85 5.08 16.81
N ILE A 296 4.51 5.19 15.66
CA ILE A 296 5.95 5.53 15.60
C ILE A 296 6.25 6.99 15.22
N GLY A 297 5.44 7.56 14.33
CA GLY A 297 5.68 8.89 13.74
C GLY A 297 4.54 9.88 13.95
N GLY A 298 3.56 9.55 14.80
CA GLY A 298 2.41 10.40 15.07
C GLY A 298 1.49 10.56 13.85
N ASN A 299 0.62 11.58 13.89
CA ASN A 299 -0.38 11.77 12.84
C ASN A 299 0.23 12.18 11.50
N ALA A 300 1.27 13.02 11.49
CA ALA A 300 1.91 13.49 10.26
C ALA A 300 2.46 12.33 9.42
N TYR A 301 3.22 11.43 10.05
CA TYR A 301 3.75 10.25 9.38
C TYR A 301 2.63 9.27 8.95
N ALA A 302 1.59 9.09 9.77
CA ALA A 302 0.45 8.25 9.41
C ALA A 302 -0.29 8.76 8.16
N VAL A 303 -0.50 10.07 8.03
CA VAL A 303 -1.08 10.67 6.81
C VAL A 303 -0.17 10.43 5.60
N ARG A 304 1.16 10.56 5.77
CA ARG A 304 2.11 10.38 4.68
C ARG A 304 2.17 8.93 4.22
N ILE A 305 2.20 7.96 5.14
CA ILE A 305 2.08 6.54 4.80
C ILE A 305 0.76 6.24 4.09
N LEU A 306 -0.36 6.82 4.54
CA LEU A 306 -1.65 6.64 3.87
C LEU A 306 -1.63 7.18 2.43
N LYS A 307 -0.98 8.32 2.19
CA LYS A 307 -0.81 8.88 0.84
C LYS A 307 0.09 7.99 -0.01
N SER A 308 1.25 7.59 0.51
CA SER A 308 2.19 6.71 -0.21
C SER A 308 1.58 5.35 -0.53
N ALA A 309 0.79 4.76 0.37
CA ALA A 309 0.11 3.49 0.14
C ALA A 309 -0.90 3.55 -1.02
N LYS A 310 -1.52 4.72 -1.21
CA LYS A 310 -2.49 5.00 -2.29
C LYS A 310 -1.84 5.52 -3.56
N TYR A 311 -0.54 5.77 -3.56
CA TYR A 311 0.17 6.31 -4.69
C TYR A 311 0.52 5.22 -5.70
N TYR A 312 0.26 5.49 -6.97
CA TYR A 312 0.66 4.66 -8.11
C TYR A 312 1.51 5.52 -9.06
N PRO A 313 2.72 5.07 -9.46
CA PRO A 313 3.67 5.94 -10.14
C PRO A 313 3.37 6.14 -11.64
N TYR A 314 2.57 5.27 -12.27
CA TYR A 314 2.33 5.33 -13.71
C TYR A 314 1.06 6.12 -14.02
N LEU A 315 1.23 7.30 -14.63
CA LEU A 315 0.16 8.23 -14.98
C LEU A 315 -0.06 8.26 -16.51
N PRO A 316 -1.25 8.68 -16.98
CA PRO A 316 -1.47 8.92 -18.40
C PRO A 316 -0.49 9.95 -18.94
N PHE A 317 0.02 9.74 -20.17
CA PHE A 317 0.95 10.67 -20.82
C PHE A 317 0.27 12.02 -21.14
N GLU A 318 -1.01 11.99 -21.51
CA GLU A 318 -1.82 13.16 -21.81
C GLU A 318 -2.73 13.52 -20.64
N MET A 319 -2.47 14.67 -20.02
CA MET A 319 -3.25 15.16 -18.88
C MET A 319 -4.70 15.53 -19.22
N ASP A 320 -4.99 15.79 -20.50
CA ASP A 320 -6.33 16.16 -20.99
C ASP A 320 -7.22 14.94 -21.32
N THR A 321 -6.72 13.71 -21.10
CA THR A 321 -7.54 12.52 -21.32
C THR A 321 -8.70 12.48 -20.31
N PRO A 322 -9.94 12.28 -20.77
CA PRO A 322 -11.11 12.27 -19.89
C PRO A 322 -11.03 11.06 -18.95
N THR A 323 -10.72 11.30 -17.67
CA THR A 323 -10.64 10.24 -16.66
C THR A 323 -11.97 9.95 -16.02
N VAL A 324 -12.19 8.68 -15.67
CA VAL A 324 -13.33 8.23 -14.87
C VAL A 324 -13.01 8.28 -13.38
N GLY A 325 -13.90 8.89 -12.60
CA GLY A 325 -13.84 8.84 -11.14
C GLY A 325 -14.48 7.56 -10.62
N ALA A 326 -13.77 6.78 -9.81
CA ALA A 326 -14.34 5.60 -9.14
C ALA A 326 -14.52 5.82 -7.64
N GLY A 327 -15.56 5.21 -7.07
CA GLY A 327 -15.81 5.17 -5.64
C GLY A 327 -16.41 3.83 -5.23
N ILE A 328 -16.86 3.72 -3.98
CA ILE A 328 -17.53 2.51 -3.49
C ILE A 328 -18.91 2.43 -4.18
N ASP A 329 -19.07 1.43 -5.05
CA ASP A 329 -20.30 1.12 -5.80
C ASP A 329 -20.78 2.25 -6.71
N LYS A 330 -19.86 3.15 -7.09
CA LYS A 330 -20.17 4.35 -7.87
C LYS A 330 -19.06 4.63 -8.87
N VAL A 331 -19.46 5.10 -10.04
CA VAL A 331 -18.57 5.62 -11.07
C VAL A 331 -19.10 6.96 -11.55
N GLN A 332 -18.20 7.93 -11.72
CA GLN A 332 -18.46 9.22 -12.32
C GLN A 332 -17.81 9.27 -13.71
N LEU A 333 -18.64 9.29 -14.74
CA LEU A 333 -18.20 9.43 -16.12
C LEU A 333 -17.72 10.87 -16.42
N PRO A 334 -16.81 11.06 -17.38
CA PRO A 334 -16.37 12.39 -17.79
C PRO A 334 -17.55 13.21 -18.31
N GLY A 335 -17.70 14.44 -17.82
CA GLY A 335 -18.81 15.32 -18.20
C GLY A 335 -20.16 15.01 -17.52
N ALA A 336 -20.26 13.92 -16.74
CA ALA A 336 -21.47 13.63 -15.97
C ALA A 336 -21.48 14.43 -14.66
N GLY A 337 -22.58 15.18 -14.43
CA GLY A 337 -22.77 16.00 -13.22
C GLY A 337 -23.04 15.19 -11.95
N SER A 338 -23.38 13.90 -12.06
CA SER A 338 -23.67 13.02 -10.92
C SER A 338 -23.05 11.63 -11.08
N PRO A 339 -22.65 10.97 -9.98
CA PRO A 339 -22.13 9.61 -10.02
C PRO A 339 -23.25 8.60 -10.29
N LEU A 340 -22.98 7.64 -11.16
CA LEU A 340 -23.84 6.50 -11.46
C LEU A 340 -23.54 5.34 -10.51
N ARG A 341 -24.55 4.53 -10.20
CA ARG A 341 -24.32 3.26 -9.50
C ARG A 341 -23.56 2.32 -10.41
N ALA A 342 -22.45 1.77 -9.92
CA ALA A 342 -21.59 0.92 -10.71
C ALA A 342 -21.11 -0.30 -9.91
N VAL A 343 -21.08 -1.46 -10.54
CA VAL A 343 -20.61 -2.71 -9.94
C VAL A 343 -19.25 -3.07 -10.50
N ASN A 344 -18.27 -3.21 -9.61
CA ASN A 344 -16.96 -3.76 -9.94
C ASN A 344 -17.07 -5.30 -10.02
N LEU A 345 -16.88 -5.88 -11.21
CA LEU A 345 -16.97 -7.33 -11.40
C LEU A 345 -15.81 -8.10 -10.74
N PHE A 346 -14.69 -7.42 -10.43
CA PHE A 346 -13.53 -8.01 -9.76
C PHE A 346 -13.63 -7.97 -8.23
N ARG A 347 -14.77 -7.53 -7.68
CA ARG A 347 -14.93 -7.44 -6.23
C ARG A 347 -15.21 -8.81 -5.61
N ASP A 348 -14.21 -9.36 -4.94
CA ASP A 348 -14.28 -10.64 -4.24
C ASP A 348 -14.67 -10.52 -2.76
N THR A 349 -14.26 -9.43 -2.11
CA THR A 349 -14.45 -9.24 -0.65
C THR A 349 -15.32 -8.04 -0.35
N SER A 350 -16.06 -8.10 0.76
CA SER A 350 -16.80 -6.95 1.28
C SER A 350 -15.86 -5.92 1.90
N MET A 351 -16.11 -4.64 1.63
CA MET A 351 -15.38 -3.55 2.28
C MET A 351 -15.96 -3.30 3.68
N MET A 352 -15.07 -3.14 4.66
CA MET A 352 -15.45 -2.77 6.03
C MET A 352 -15.01 -1.34 6.32
N TRP A 353 -15.94 -0.53 6.82
CA TRP A 353 -15.62 0.80 7.32
C TRP A 353 -14.91 0.69 8.68
N ARG A 354 -13.68 1.21 8.74
CA ARG A 354 -12.93 1.38 9.99
C ARG A 354 -12.60 2.85 10.19
N THR A 355 -12.85 3.36 11.39
CA THR A 355 -12.55 4.74 11.74
C THR A 355 -11.16 4.84 12.34
N LEU A 356 -10.31 5.68 11.75
CA LEU A 356 -8.99 5.99 12.29
C LEU A 356 -8.90 7.48 12.61
N SER A 357 -8.60 7.81 13.86
CA SER A 357 -8.39 9.20 14.27
C SER A 357 -7.03 9.67 13.78
N ILE A 358 -6.97 10.30 12.61
CA ILE A 358 -5.76 10.93 12.09
C ILE A 358 -6.01 12.43 11.99
N LYS A 359 -5.18 13.23 12.64
CA LYS A 359 -5.21 14.69 12.51
C LYS A 359 -4.17 15.11 11.46
N PRO A 360 -4.57 15.55 10.27
CA PRO A 360 -3.61 16.07 9.30
C PRO A 360 -2.96 17.34 9.84
N ASP A 361 -1.75 17.63 9.37
CA ASP A 361 -1.10 18.89 9.69
C ASP A 361 -1.97 20.08 9.26
N PRO A 362 -1.96 21.18 10.03
CA PRO A 362 -2.73 22.35 9.68
C PRO A 362 -2.28 22.90 8.32
N SER A 363 -3.24 23.36 7.52
CA SER A 363 -2.95 24.05 6.26
C SER A 363 -2.06 25.28 6.49
N GLU A 364 -1.33 25.73 5.48
CA GLU A 364 -0.47 26.91 5.58
C GLU A 364 -1.22 28.16 6.08
N LEU A 365 -2.47 28.32 5.67
CA LEU A 365 -3.35 29.37 6.19
C LEU A 365 -3.62 29.24 7.69
N ARG A 366 -3.86 28.01 8.18
CA ARG A 366 -4.04 27.75 9.62
C ARG A 366 -2.72 27.94 10.39
N LYS A 367 -1.59 27.46 9.86
CA LYS A 367 -0.26 27.69 10.45
C LYS A 367 0.02 29.19 10.61
N LYS A 368 -0.27 30.00 9.59
CA LYS A 368 -0.17 31.47 9.67
C LYS A 368 -1.07 32.04 10.75
N LYS A 369 -2.34 31.63 10.83
CA LYS A 369 -3.25 32.07 11.89
C LYS A 369 -2.74 31.69 13.28
N TYR A 370 -2.23 30.47 13.45
CA TYR A 370 -1.70 29.98 14.74
C TYR A 370 -0.48 30.78 15.19
N ARG A 371 0.41 31.16 14.26
CA ARG A 371 1.56 32.02 14.55
C ARG A 371 1.17 33.35 15.20
N PHE A 372 0.02 33.90 14.82
CA PHE A 372 -0.47 35.19 15.34
C PHE A 372 -1.56 35.03 16.41
N ALA A 373 -1.93 33.80 16.79
CA ALA A 373 -2.94 33.50 17.81
C ALA A 373 -2.29 33.21 19.17
N TRP A 374 -1.18 33.87 19.46
CA TRP A 374 -0.53 33.78 20.77
C TRP A 374 -1.50 34.27 21.84
N ASN A 375 -1.86 33.38 22.77
CA ASN A 375 -2.70 33.72 23.93
C ASN A 375 -1.78 33.95 25.14
N PRO A 376 -1.63 35.18 25.65
CA PRO A 376 -0.81 35.48 26.83
C PRO A 376 -1.26 34.73 28.10
N GLN A 377 -2.49 34.20 28.12
CA GLN A 377 -3.09 33.47 29.24
C GLN A 377 -3.12 31.95 29.02
N GLY A 378 -2.59 31.43 27.90
CA GLY A 378 -2.62 30.01 27.54
C GLY A 378 -1.22 29.42 27.36
N MET A 379 -0.90 28.36 28.10
CA MET A 379 0.36 27.60 27.99
C MET A 379 0.32 26.56 26.84
N CYS A 380 0.03 26.98 25.61
CA CYS A 380 0.02 26.07 24.46
C CYS A 380 0.85 26.63 23.31
N SER A 381 2.17 26.48 23.41
CA SER A 381 3.09 26.67 22.29
C SER A 381 2.96 25.51 21.29
N HIS A 382 3.37 25.77 20.05
CA HIS A 382 3.42 24.74 19.01
C HIS A 382 4.68 23.88 19.21
N ILE A 383 4.63 22.57 18.94
CA ILE A 383 5.73 21.60 19.22
C ILE A 383 7.14 22.07 18.76
N PRO A 384 7.35 22.69 17.58
CA PRO A 384 8.64 23.23 17.17
C PRO A 384 9.14 24.40 18.03
N GLU A 385 8.22 25.21 18.56
CA GLU A 385 8.52 26.33 19.46
C GLU A 385 8.87 25.81 20.86
N ASP A 386 8.11 24.84 21.37
CA ASP A 386 8.43 24.13 22.62
C ASP A 386 9.85 23.57 22.60
N ARG A 387 10.23 22.90 21.51
CA ARG A 387 11.59 22.35 21.38
C ARG A 387 12.66 23.44 21.41
N ARG A 388 12.39 24.62 20.87
CA ARG A 388 13.33 25.76 20.95
C ARG A 388 13.41 26.30 22.36
N ILE A 389 12.27 26.45 23.05
CA ILE A 389 12.21 26.89 24.44
C ILE A 389 12.92 25.88 25.36
N GLU A 390 12.66 24.59 25.19
CA GLU A 390 13.31 23.50 25.92
C GLU A 390 14.82 23.45 25.63
N ALA A 391 15.23 23.56 24.37
CA ALA A 391 16.65 23.57 24.00
C ALA A 391 17.36 24.80 24.58
N PHE A 392 16.71 25.97 24.56
CA PHE A 392 17.24 27.18 25.17
C PHE A 392 17.35 27.03 26.69
N ASN A 393 16.31 26.54 27.36
CA ASN A 393 16.32 26.27 28.79
C ASN A 393 17.41 25.25 29.18
N ALA A 394 17.58 24.18 28.40
CA ALA A 394 18.63 23.19 28.60
C ALA A 394 20.02 23.82 28.44
N HIS A 395 20.21 24.67 27.42
CA HIS A 395 21.45 25.39 27.20
C HIS A 395 21.77 26.35 28.36
N VAL A 396 20.79 27.15 28.81
CA VAL A 396 20.94 28.07 29.94
C VAL A 396 21.30 27.30 31.21
N ARG A 397 20.60 26.20 31.52
CA ARG A 397 20.94 25.34 32.67
C ARG A 397 22.37 24.83 32.62
N GLN A 398 22.81 24.32 31.47
CA GLN A 398 24.19 23.83 31.30
C GLN A 398 25.22 24.95 31.46
N LYS A 399 24.94 26.14 30.94
CA LYS A 399 25.85 27.29 31.05
C LYS A 399 25.91 27.82 32.47
N SER A 400 24.78 27.96 33.15
CA SER A 400 24.73 28.38 34.56
C SER A 400 25.45 27.39 35.49
N LEU A 401 25.31 26.08 35.25
CA LEU A 401 26.08 25.06 35.97
C LEU A 401 27.59 25.28 35.84
N ARG A 402 28.08 25.60 34.63
CA ARG A 402 29.51 25.88 34.41
C ARG A 402 29.96 27.13 35.16
N ILE A 403 29.20 28.22 35.12
CA ILE A 403 29.53 29.47 35.82
C ILE A 403 29.62 29.23 37.34
N LEU A 404 28.66 28.52 37.93
CA LEU A 404 28.72 28.18 39.36
C LEU A 404 29.94 27.33 39.74
N CYS A 405 30.44 26.49 38.83
CA CYS A 405 31.65 25.71 39.06
C CYS A 405 32.93 26.56 38.94
N GLU A 406 32.93 27.60 38.11
CA GLU A 406 34.06 28.53 37.97
C GLU A 406 34.36 29.29 39.28
N ASP A 407 33.33 29.62 40.07
CA ASP A 407 33.51 30.28 41.38
C ASP A 407 34.16 29.38 42.44
N LEU A 408 34.06 28.05 42.28
CA LEU A 408 34.62 27.06 43.22
C LEU A 408 36.04 26.61 42.84
N VAL A 409 36.65 27.24 41.83
CA VAL A 409 38.00 26.93 41.37
C VAL A 409 38.99 27.12 42.51
N LYS A 410 39.76 26.07 42.79
CA LYS A 410 40.88 26.13 43.73
C LYS A 410 42.19 26.16 42.96
N THR A 411 43.08 27.03 43.38
CA THR A 411 44.42 27.14 42.80
C THR A 411 45.44 26.51 43.76
N GLU A 412 46.24 25.57 43.25
CA GLU A 412 47.26 24.85 44.03
C GLU A 412 48.61 24.85 43.30
N ARG A 413 49.69 24.69 44.06
CA ARG A 413 51.05 24.62 43.50
C ARG A 413 51.26 23.32 42.73
N PHE A 414 51.91 23.42 41.57
CA PHE A 414 52.30 22.29 40.75
C PHE A 414 53.24 21.36 41.50
N THR A 415 52.82 20.10 41.63
CA THR A 415 53.60 19.03 42.25
C THR A 415 53.84 17.90 41.26
N SER A 416 52.77 17.24 40.80
CA SER A 416 52.88 16.05 39.94
C SER A 416 51.85 15.95 38.80
N SER A 417 50.72 16.65 38.86
CA SER A 417 49.65 16.57 37.85
C SER A 417 49.13 17.94 37.47
N VAL A 418 48.78 18.14 36.19
CA VAL A 418 48.26 19.40 35.63
C VAL A 418 46.77 19.62 35.95
N LYS A 419 46.12 18.72 36.70
CA LYS A 419 44.68 18.75 37.06
C LYS A 419 43.81 19.25 35.89
N ASP A 420 43.06 20.35 36.06
CA ASP A 420 42.16 20.91 35.05
C ASP A 420 42.79 22.07 34.24
N GLY A 421 44.09 22.34 34.45
CA GLY A 421 44.88 23.28 33.66
C GLY A 421 45.72 24.26 34.50
N ILE A 422 46.60 25.02 33.84
CA ILE A 422 47.46 25.99 34.52
C ILE A 422 46.68 27.28 34.81
N ASP A 423 46.79 27.80 36.03
CA ASP A 423 46.29 29.12 36.40
C ASP A 423 47.34 30.17 36.04
N ILE A 424 47.22 30.72 34.83
CA ILE A 424 48.17 31.68 34.27
C ILE A 424 48.24 32.94 35.14
N ARG A 425 47.12 33.40 35.69
CA ARG A 425 47.07 34.67 36.44
C ARG A 425 47.80 34.53 37.76
N GLU A 426 47.54 33.45 38.50
CA GLU A 426 48.20 33.22 39.79
C GLU A 426 49.68 32.82 39.62
N THR A 427 50.00 32.11 38.54
CA THR A 427 51.40 31.82 38.15
C THR A 427 52.17 33.10 37.84
N LEU A 428 51.58 34.06 37.11
CA LEU A 428 52.21 35.35 36.84
C LEU A 428 52.35 36.22 38.10
N ARG A 429 51.36 36.17 39.01
CA ARG A 429 51.42 36.91 40.28
C ARG A 429 52.57 36.43 41.16
N ASN A 430 52.85 35.13 41.16
CA ASN A 430 53.93 34.50 41.93
C ASN A 430 55.16 34.17 41.07
N TRP A 431 55.35 34.88 39.95
CA TRP A 431 56.45 34.59 39.01
C TRP A 431 57.84 34.62 39.65
N TYR A 432 58.01 35.42 40.71
CA TYR A 432 59.25 35.56 41.45
C TYR A 432 59.66 34.31 42.25
N THR A 433 58.71 33.41 42.59
CA THR A 433 59.05 32.15 43.28
C THR A 433 59.44 31.03 42.32
N GLY A 434 59.20 31.18 41.02
CA GLY A 434 59.47 30.14 40.02
C GLY A 434 58.53 28.94 40.09
N ASP A 435 57.48 29.01 40.92
CA ASP A 435 56.47 27.96 41.07
C ASP A 435 55.34 28.14 40.05
N ILE A 436 54.87 27.04 39.47
CA ILE A 436 53.69 27.02 38.57
C ILE A 436 52.44 26.71 39.39
N PHE A 437 51.35 27.41 39.15
CA PHE A 437 50.06 27.18 39.80
C PHE A 437 49.06 26.51 38.85
N ILE A 438 48.31 25.55 39.36
CA ILE A 438 47.31 24.75 38.63
C ILE A 438 45.93 25.03 39.22
N LYS A 439 44.89 25.01 38.38
CA LYS A 439 43.49 25.04 38.80
C LYS A 439 42.90 23.63 38.93
N GLU A 440 42.13 23.42 39.99
CA GLU A 440 41.25 22.28 40.19
C GLU A 440 39.80 22.78 40.20
N ILE A 441 38.99 22.24 39.29
CA ILE A 441 37.56 22.49 39.22
C ILE A 441 36.88 21.32 39.92
N PRO A 442 36.39 21.49 41.16
CA PRO A 442 35.73 20.41 41.87
C PRO A 442 34.45 19.98 41.12
N PRO A 443 34.11 18.68 41.12
CA PRO A 443 32.88 18.21 40.49
C PRO A 443 31.66 18.85 41.17
N SER A 444 30.73 19.37 40.36
CA SER A 444 29.52 20.05 40.85
C SER A 444 28.71 19.15 41.79
N ARG A 445 28.54 19.56 43.05
CA ARG A 445 27.63 18.90 43.99
C ARG A 445 26.29 19.64 44.00
N GLY A 446 25.43 19.37 43.03
CA GLY A 446 24.06 19.88 42.99
C GLY A 446 23.46 19.89 41.58
N ALA A 447 22.14 19.70 41.50
CA ALA A 447 21.36 19.94 40.28
C ALA A 447 20.69 21.31 40.36
N ILE A 448 20.70 22.08 39.27
CA ILE A 448 19.89 23.30 39.18
C ILE A 448 18.43 22.87 39.04
N ASP A 449 17.61 23.19 40.04
CA ASP A 449 16.19 22.84 40.08
C ASP A 449 15.36 23.82 39.23
N THR A 450 15.38 25.11 39.59
CA THR A 450 14.62 26.16 38.91
C THR A 450 15.54 27.18 38.25
N VAL A 451 15.23 27.55 37.01
CA VAL A 451 15.84 28.70 36.31
C VAL A 451 14.73 29.70 36.03
N VAL A 452 14.89 30.92 36.52
CA VAL A 452 14.00 32.04 36.23
C VAL A 452 14.69 32.92 35.20
N ILE A 453 14.08 33.09 34.04
CA ILE A 453 14.58 33.95 32.97
C ILE A 453 13.74 35.22 32.99
N ILE A 454 14.38 36.35 33.26
CA ILE A 454 13.75 37.66 33.29
C ILE A 454 14.15 38.36 32.00
N PHE A 455 13.18 38.64 31.14
CA PHE A 455 13.35 39.48 29.98
C PHE A 455 13.04 40.92 30.40
N ASP A 456 14.00 41.82 30.20
CA ASP A 456 13.85 43.24 30.50
C ASP A 456 13.86 44.04 29.20
N ASP A 457 12.68 44.51 28.80
CA ASP A 457 12.49 45.29 27.57
C ASP A 457 13.22 46.64 27.59
N ALA A 458 13.66 47.13 28.77
CA ALA A 458 14.31 48.43 28.91
C ALA A 458 15.78 48.44 28.44
N HIS A 459 16.40 47.29 28.19
CA HIS A 459 17.84 47.16 27.90
C HIS A 459 18.16 46.51 26.54
N ASP A 460 17.18 46.35 25.65
CA ASP A 460 17.32 45.58 24.40
C ASP A 460 18.06 46.31 23.25
N GLU A 461 18.50 47.57 23.46
CA GLU A 461 19.20 48.39 22.45
C GLU A 461 20.74 48.46 22.61
N ARG A 462 21.42 47.45 23.18
CA ARG A 462 22.89 47.48 23.33
C ARG A 462 23.67 46.46 22.51
#